data_AF-A0A9E4R8H0-F1
#
_entry.id   AF-A0A9E4R8H0-F1
#
_cell.length_a   1.000
_cell.length_b   1.000
_cell.length_c   1.000
_cell.angle_alpha   90.00
_cell.angle_beta   90.00
_cell.angle_gamma   90.00
#
_symmetry.space_group_name_H-M   'P 1'
#
loop_
_entity.id
_entity.type
_entity.pdbx_description
1 polymer ?
#
loop_
_entity_poly.entity_id
_entity_poly.type
_entity_poly.pdbx_seq_one_letter_code
_entity_poly.pdbx_strand_id
1 'polypeptide(L)'
;MLNITDDLDTLLEVLPPHVADAVRERPNNFALLEIVLDLGRPPEARYPHEESILSETEVTEADIDFVVSRIGMFTSDNRAGIERTLHRISCMRNRQGRVIGLTLRVGRAVFGTIRIIDDLVRDEKSVLLLGRPGVGKTTMLREVARFLADDQNKRVIVVDTSNEIAGDGDIPHPGIGSARRMQVPSPELQHAVMIEAVENHMPEVI
;
A
#
# COMPACT_ATOMS: atom_id res chain seq x y z
N MET A 1 -3.07 5.81 -22.11
CA MET A 1 -3.34 4.39 -21.89
C MET A 1 -3.31 4.17 -20.40
N LEU A 2 -4.27 3.43 -19.83
CA LEU A 2 -4.21 3.08 -18.41
C LEU A 2 -3.06 2.09 -18.21
N ASN A 3 -2.19 2.37 -17.25
CA ASN A 3 -1.11 1.47 -16.86
C ASN A 3 -1.35 1.00 -15.43
N ILE A 4 -1.27 -0.31 -15.18
CA ILE A 4 -1.45 -0.90 -13.86
C ILE A 4 -0.12 -1.51 -13.43
N THR A 5 0.35 -1.15 -12.25
CA THR A 5 1.52 -1.75 -11.62
C THR A 5 1.10 -2.37 -10.29
N ASP A 6 1.64 -3.54 -9.94
CA ASP A 6 1.30 -4.23 -8.71
C ASP A 6 2.51 -4.63 -7.87
N ASP A 7 3.73 -4.37 -8.36
CA ASP A 7 5.00 -4.62 -7.68
C ASP A 7 5.13 -6.03 -7.08
N LEU A 8 4.41 -7.01 -7.66
CA LEU A 8 4.22 -8.35 -7.10
C LEU A 8 5.54 -9.03 -6.75
N ASP A 9 6.57 -8.90 -7.58
CA ASP A 9 7.88 -9.50 -7.31
C ASP A 9 8.47 -9.04 -5.98
N THR A 10 8.31 -7.77 -5.61
CA THR A 10 8.76 -7.22 -4.32
C THR A 10 8.04 -7.88 -3.14
N LEU A 11 6.74 -8.19 -3.29
CA LEU A 11 6.00 -8.95 -2.29
C LEU A 11 6.51 -10.39 -2.18
N LEU A 12 6.82 -11.02 -3.31
CA LEU A 12 7.29 -12.41 -3.32
C LEU A 12 8.71 -12.55 -2.74
N GLU A 13 9.53 -11.50 -2.80
CA GLU A 13 10.87 -11.47 -2.20
C GLU A 13 10.84 -11.48 -0.65
N VAL A 14 9.77 -11.01 -0.02
CA VAL A 14 9.65 -11.04 1.45
C VAL A 14 9.09 -12.36 1.98
N LEU A 15 8.58 -13.23 1.11
CA LEU A 15 7.97 -14.50 1.48
C LEU A 15 9.00 -15.63 1.60
N PRO A 16 8.73 -16.67 2.42
CA PRO A 16 9.51 -17.90 2.40
C PRO A 16 9.57 -18.47 0.98
N PRO A 17 10.74 -18.97 0.51
CA PRO A 17 10.92 -19.39 -0.89
C PRO A 17 9.84 -20.37 -1.38
N HIS A 18 9.48 -21.36 -0.56
CA HIS A 18 8.48 -22.36 -0.93
C HIS A 18 7.08 -21.76 -1.18
N VAL A 19 6.71 -20.67 -0.47
CA VAL A 19 5.46 -19.95 -0.69
C VAL A 19 5.56 -19.07 -1.93
N ALA A 20 6.67 -18.34 -2.06
CA ALA A 20 6.91 -17.44 -3.18
C ALA A 20 6.90 -18.19 -4.52
N ASP A 21 7.61 -19.31 -4.59
CA ASP A 21 7.73 -20.13 -5.80
C ASP A 21 6.39 -20.76 -6.19
N ALA A 22 5.63 -21.26 -5.20
CA ALA A 22 4.28 -21.77 -5.43
C ALA A 22 3.34 -20.71 -6.03
N VAL A 23 3.49 -19.43 -5.66
CA VAL A 23 2.73 -18.34 -6.28
C VAL A 23 3.23 -18.04 -7.70
N ARG A 24 4.56 -18.01 -7.91
CA ARG A 24 5.17 -17.73 -9.23
C ARG A 24 4.76 -18.75 -10.29
N GLU A 25 4.69 -20.01 -9.91
CA GLU A 25 4.34 -21.12 -10.82
C GLU A 25 2.88 -21.10 -11.28
N ARG A 26 2.02 -20.31 -10.62
CA ARG A 26 0.61 -20.23 -11.00
C ARG A 26 0.40 -19.34 -12.22
N PRO A 27 -0.38 -19.78 -13.21
CA PRO A 27 -0.68 -19.00 -14.41
C PRO A 27 -1.52 -17.75 -14.12
N ASN A 28 -2.23 -17.71 -12.98
CA ASN A 28 -3.11 -16.61 -12.58
C ASN A 28 -2.50 -15.69 -11.52
N ASN A 29 -1.18 -15.71 -11.32
CA ASN A 29 -0.49 -14.91 -10.30
C ASN A 29 -0.78 -13.39 -10.38
N PHE A 30 -0.98 -12.84 -11.58
CA PHE A 30 -1.37 -11.45 -11.82
C PHE A 30 -2.70 -11.05 -11.16
N ALA A 31 -3.57 -12.02 -10.89
CA ALA A 31 -4.86 -11.81 -10.23
C ALA A 31 -4.81 -11.98 -8.71
N LEU A 32 -3.64 -12.25 -8.13
CA LEU A 32 -3.49 -12.48 -6.69
C LEU A 32 -4.04 -11.29 -5.87
N LEU A 33 -4.87 -11.58 -4.88
CA LEU A 33 -5.43 -10.57 -3.98
C LEU A 33 -4.67 -10.53 -2.66
N GLU A 34 -4.48 -11.70 -2.05
CA GLU A 34 -3.77 -11.81 -0.78
C GLU A 34 -3.16 -13.20 -0.57
N ILE A 35 -2.15 -13.25 0.30
CA ILE A 35 -1.53 -14.47 0.82
C ILE A 35 -1.75 -14.50 2.32
N VAL A 36 -2.14 -15.65 2.85
CA VAL A 36 -2.39 -15.89 4.27
C VAL A 36 -1.39 -16.92 4.79
N LEU A 37 -0.70 -16.57 5.88
CA LEU A 37 0.25 -17.43 6.57
C LEU A 37 -0.17 -17.52 8.03
N ASP A 38 -0.73 -18.65 8.45
CA ASP A 38 -1.14 -18.88 9.84
C ASP A 38 -0.34 -20.04 10.44
N LEU A 39 0.25 -19.83 11.61
CA LEU A 39 1.08 -20.84 12.28
C LEU A 39 0.32 -22.17 12.45
N GLY A 40 0.91 -23.25 11.95
CA GLY A 40 0.32 -24.60 12.00
C GLY A 40 -0.81 -24.82 11.00
N ARG A 41 -0.86 -24.03 9.91
CA ARG A 41 -1.79 -24.22 8.79
C ARG A 41 -1.06 -24.17 7.46
N PRO A 42 -1.55 -24.86 6.42
CA PRO A 42 -1.07 -24.68 5.05
C PRO A 42 -1.15 -23.19 4.63
N PRO A 43 -0.14 -22.64 3.93
CA PRO A 43 -0.22 -21.29 3.37
C PRO A 43 -1.27 -21.22 2.26
N GLU A 44 -2.02 -20.12 2.21
CA GLU A 44 -3.12 -19.93 1.27
C GLU A 44 -2.93 -18.66 0.41
N ALA A 45 -3.34 -18.72 -0.85
CA ALA A 45 -3.49 -17.56 -1.74
C ALA A 45 -4.96 -17.37 -2.11
N ARG A 46 -5.41 -16.12 -2.14
CA ARG A 46 -6.77 -15.76 -2.55
C ARG A 46 -6.77 -14.98 -3.85
N TYR A 47 -7.74 -15.30 -4.70
CA TYR A 47 -8.00 -14.72 -6.01
C TYR A 47 -9.48 -14.29 -6.09
N PRO A 48 -9.92 -13.53 -7.12
CA PRO A 48 -11.29 -13.03 -7.19
C PRO A 48 -12.40 -14.11 -7.13
N HIS A 49 -12.09 -15.35 -7.55
CA HIS A 49 -13.07 -16.42 -7.68
C HIS A 49 -12.61 -17.75 -7.06
N GLU A 50 -11.43 -17.79 -6.46
CA GLU A 50 -10.88 -19.02 -5.88
C GLU A 50 -9.93 -18.72 -4.72
N GLU A 51 -9.76 -19.71 -3.86
CA GLU A 51 -8.70 -19.80 -2.87
C GLU A 51 -7.87 -21.04 -3.19
N SER A 52 -6.56 -20.96 -2.98
CA SER A 52 -5.65 -22.07 -3.23
C SER A 52 -4.70 -22.25 -2.07
N ILE A 53 -4.55 -23.50 -1.65
CA ILE A 53 -3.42 -23.91 -0.82
C ILE A 53 -2.15 -23.82 -1.69
N LEU A 54 -1.10 -23.21 -1.16
CA LEU A 54 0.18 -23.01 -1.84
C LEU A 54 1.18 -24.14 -1.56
N SER A 55 1.05 -24.79 -0.40
CA SER A 55 1.91 -25.91 0.02
C SER A 55 1.14 -26.79 1.00
N GLU A 56 1.36 -28.11 0.97
CA GLU A 56 0.86 -29.02 2.02
C GLU A 56 1.65 -28.89 3.32
N THR A 57 2.84 -28.27 3.28
CA THR A 57 3.64 -28.01 4.47
C THR A 57 3.02 -26.86 5.26
N GLU A 58 2.74 -27.09 6.54
CA GLU A 58 2.22 -26.05 7.42
C GLU A 58 3.24 -24.92 7.64
N VAL A 59 2.72 -23.69 7.72
CA VAL A 59 3.50 -22.50 8.06
C VAL A 59 4.10 -22.66 9.45
N THR A 60 5.41 -22.49 9.53
CA THR A 60 6.18 -22.57 10.76
C THR A 60 6.43 -21.21 11.38
N GLU A 61 6.92 -21.20 12.62
CA GLU A 61 7.38 -19.98 13.27
C GLU A 61 8.52 -19.30 12.48
N ALA A 62 9.41 -20.10 11.88
CA ALA A 62 10.51 -19.60 11.06
C ALA A 62 10.02 -18.91 9.79
N ASP A 63 8.91 -19.37 9.20
CA ASP A 63 8.31 -18.74 8.03
C ASP A 63 7.72 -17.37 8.36
N ILE A 64 7.05 -17.26 9.51
CA ILE A 64 6.53 -15.98 10.01
C ILE A 64 7.70 -15.02 10.28
N ASP A 65 8.72 -15.47 11.01
CA ASP A 65 9.89 -14.65 11.34
C ASP A 65 10.67 -14.25 10.07
N PHE A 66 10.69 -15.10 9.04
CA PHE A 66 11.27 -14.80 7.73
C PHE A 66 10.59 -13.58 7.10
N VAL A 67 9.26 -13.50 7.12
CA VAL A 67 8.53 -12.35 6.57
C VAL A 67 8.74 -11.12 7.44
N VAL A 68 8.55 -11.25 8.76
CA VAL A 68 8.62 -10.13 9.70
C VAL A 68 9.99 -9.44 9.67
N SER A 69 11.07 -10.19 9.45
CA SER A 69 12.43 -9.63 9.34
C SER A 69 12.72 -8.87 8.05
N ARG A 70 11.81 -8.91 7.06
CA ARG A 70 12.00 -8.31 5.71
C ARG A 70 11.02 -7.20 5.38
N ILE A 71 10.09 -6.90 6.27
CA ILE A 71 9.09 -5.84 6.09
C ILE A 71 9.34 -4.67 7.07
N GLY A 72 8.61 -3.58 6.90
CA GLY A 72 8.62 -2.46 7.85
C GLY A 72 8.10 -2.87 9.24
N MET A 73 8.31 -2.02 10.24
CA MET A 73 7.79 -2.26 11.58
C MET A 73 6.25 -2.24 11.60
N PHE A 74 5.66 -3.11 12.41
CA PHE A 74 4.23 -3.04 12.65
C PHE A 74 3.86 -1.80 13.47
N THR A 75 2.86 -1.07 12.98
CA THR A 75 2.21 0.06 13.64
C THR A 75 1.30 -0.41 14.78
N SER A 76 0.71 0.54 15.52
CA SER A 76 -0.23 0.27 16.61
C SER A 76 -1.50 -0.46 16.18
N ASP A 77 -1.88 -0.40 14.90
CA ASP A 77 -3.01 -1.14 14.33
C ASP A 77 -2.60 -2.47 13.65
N ASN A 78 -1.40 -2.99 13.97
CA ASN A 78 -0.87 -4.27 13.48
C ASN A 78 -0.70 -4.33 11.96
N ARG A 79 -0.37 -3.21 11.33
CA ARG A 79 -0.08 -3.12 9.89
C ARG A 79 1.39 -2.76 9.64
N ALA A 80 1.91 -3.25 8.52
CA ALA A 80 3.21 -2.90 7.99
C ALA A 80 3.11 -2.85 6.46
N GLY A 81 4.07 -2.16 5.84
CA GLY A 81 4.23 -2.12 4.39
C GLY A 81 5.56 -2.70 3.94
N ILE A 82 5.71 -2.76 2.62
CA ILE A 82 7.01 -2.91 1.96
C ILE A 82 7.34 -1.58 1.33
N GLU A 83 8.57 -1.11 1.55
CA GLU A 83 9.05 0.17 1.06
C GLU A 83 8.79 0.35 -0.43
N ARG A 84 8.35 1.55 -0.84
CA ARG A 84 8.04 1.91 -2.23
C ARG A 84 6.89 1.13 -2.88
N THR A 85 6.16 0.29 -2.15
CA THR A 85 5.01 -0.47 -2.69
C THR A 85 3.69 -0.01 -2.08
N LEU A 86 2.58 -0.49 -2.65
CA LEU A 86 1.25 -0.38 -2.04
C LEU A 86 0.82 -1.65 -1.29
N HIS A 87 1.73 -2.62 -1.12
CA HIS A 87 1.43 -3.84 -0.38
C HIS A 87 1.19 -3.55 1.08
N ARG A 88 0.28 -4.34 1.65
CA ARG A 88 -0.08 -4.24 3.06
C ARG A 88 0.06 -5.59 3.73
N ILE A 89 0.76 -5.61 4.85
CA ILE A 89 0.95 -6.78 5.69
C ILE A 89 0.26 -6.53 7.01
N SER A 90 -0.72 -7.35 7.36
CA SER A 90 -1.41 -7.29 8.65
C SER A 90 -1.02 -8.50 9.49
N CYS A 91 -0.67 -8.30 10.75
CA CYS A 91 -0.32 -9.39 11.66
C CYS A 91 -1.42 -9.71 12.67
N MET A 92 -1.56 -10.99 13.00
CA MET A 92 -2.29 -11.47 14.17
C MET A 92 -1.29 -11.79 15.29
N ARG A 93 -1.57 -11.30 16.51
CA ARG A 93 -0.74 -11.54 17.68
C ARG A 93 -1.44 -12.40 18.70
N ASN A 94 -0.70 -13.29 19.35
CA ASN A 94 -1.18 -14.04 20.52
C ASN A 94 -1.22 -13.16 21.78
N ARG A 95 -1.65 -13.73 22.92
CA ARG A 95 -1.74 -13.00 24.21
C ARG A 95 -0.40 -12.52 24.75
N GLN A 96 0.71 -13.12 24.29
CA GLN A 96 2.07 -12.70 24.64
C GLN A 96 2.63 -11.65 23.66
N GLY A 97 1.83 -11.19 22.69
CA GLY A 97 2.24 -10.20 21.69
C GLY A 97 3.05 -10.77 20.52
N ARG A 98 3.27 -12.09 20.48
CA ARG A 98 4.00 -12.74 19.39
C ARG A 98 3.13 -12.81 18.13
N VAL A 99 3.71 -12.51 16.97
CA VAL A 99 3.05 -12.70 15.67
C VAL A 99 2.85 -14.19 15.41
N ILE A 100 1.61 -14.58 15.13
CA ILE A 100 1.21 -15.98 14.87
C ILE A 100 0.47 -16.15 13.54
N GLY A 101 0.20 -15.05 12.84
CA GLY A 101 -0.41 -15.08 11.52
C GLY A 101 -0.17 -13.78 10.77
N LEU A 102 -0.14 -13.87 9.44
CA LEU A 102 0.09 -12.76 8.52
C LEU A 102 -0.93 -12.81 7.37
N THR A 103 -1.43 -11.64 6.99
CA THR A 103 -2.19 -11.44 5.75
C THR A 103 -1.47 -10.41 4.91
N LEU A 104 -0.94 -10.83 3.77
CA LEU A 104 -0.22 -9.98 2.81
C LEU A 104 -1.16 -9.66 1.64
N ARG A 105 -1.58 -8.41 1.51
CA ARG A 105 -2.47 -7.94 0.43
C ARG A 105 -1.67 -7.30 -0.69
N VAL A 106 -2.02 -7.66 -1.93
CA VAL A 106 -1.42 -7.10 -3.14
C VAL A 106 -1.97 -5.69 -3.37
N GLY A 107 -1.10 -4.69 -3.25
CA GLY A 107 -1.42 -3.31 -3.62
C GLY A 107 -1.29 -3.12 -5.12
N ARG A 108 -2.13 -2.26 -5.70
CA ARG A 108 -2.08 -1.95 -7.13
C ARG A 108 -2.17 -0.45 -7.35
N ALA A 109 -1.30 0.07 -8.20
CA ALA A 109 -1.36 1.44 -8.69
C ALA A 109 -1.91 1.47 -10.11
N VAL A 110 -2.79 2.43 -10.38
CA VAL A 110 -3.31 2.69 -11.73
C VAL A 110 -2.90 4.10 -12.11
N PHE A 111 -2.36 4.24 -13.32
CA PHE A 111 -1.89 5.50 -13.89
C PHE A 111 -2.65 5.83 -15.17
N GLY A 112 -2.76 7.11 -15.50
CA GLY A 112 -3.40 7.64 -16.71
C GLY A 112 -4.84 8.10 -16.52
N THR A 113 -5.37 8.09 -15.29
CA THR A 113 -6.73 8.55 -14.95
C THR A 113 -6.86 10.07 -14.84
N ILE A 114 -5.76 10.81 -14.67
CA ILE A 114 -5.77 12.27 -14.47
C ILE A 114 -6.38 13.04 -15.63
N ARG A 115 -6.32 12.48 -16.85
CA ARG A 115 -6.84 13.09 -18.09
C ARG A 115 -8.32 13.47 -18.03
N ILE A 116 -9.07 12.90 -17.10
CA ILE A 116 -10.50 13.15 -16.94
C ILE A 116 -10.75 14.51 -16.25
N ILE A 117 -9.80 15.00 -15.45
CA ILE A 117 -9.96 16.16 -14.58
C ILE A 117 -8.75 17.12 -14.64
N ASP A 118 -7.93 17.05 -15.69
CA ASP A 118 -6.66 17.79 -15.72
C ASP A 118 -6.88 19.32 -15.76
N ASP A 119 -7.91 19.75 -16.46
CA ASP A 119 -8.42 21.12 -16.51
C ASP A 119 -8.81 21.62 -15.11
N LEU A 120 -9.58 20.83 -14.37
CA LEU A 120 -10.02 21.17 -13.02
C LEU A 120 -8.85 21.28 -12.03
N VAL A 121 -7.85 20.41 -12.17
CA VAL A 121 -6.67 20.37 -11.29
C VAL A 121 -5.71 21.53 -11.60
N ARG A 122 -5.64 21.99 -12.85
CA ARG A 122 -4.83 23.14 -13.28
C ARG A 122 -5.41 24.49 -12.84
N ASP A 123 -6.71 24.54 -12.57
CA ASP A 123 -7.45 25.75 -12.18
C ASP A 123 -7.11 26.31 -10.79
N GLU A 124 -6.17 25.68 -10.06
CA GLU A 124 -5.66 26.08 -8.73
C GLU A 124 -6.72 26.25 -7.64
N LYS A 125 -7.90 25.67 -7.84
CA LYS A 125 -8.98 25.61 -6.86
C LYS A 125 -8.82 24.39 -5.96
N SER A 126 -9.38 24.48 -4.75
CA SER A 126 -9.53 23.30 -3.90
C SER A 126 -10.50 22.31 -4.54
N VAL A 127 -10.08 21.04 -4.66
CA VAL A 127 -10.87 19.96 -5.26
C VAL A 127 -11.25 18.95 -4.20
N LEU A 128 -12.53 18.57 -4.15
CA LEU A 128 -13.04 17.50 -3.31
C LEU A 128 -13.56 16.35 -4.16
N LEU A 129 -12.98 15.16 -4.01
CA LEU A 129 -13.43 13.94 -4.70
C LEU A 129 -14.44 13.17 -3.84
N LEU A 130 -15.69 13.13 -4.27
CA LEU A 130 -16.77 12.41 -3.59
C LEU A 130 -17.24 11.19 -4.37
N GLY A 131 -17.57 10.11 -3.66
CA GLY A 131 -18.07 8.89 -4.27
C GLY A 131 -18.10 7.72 -3.30
N ARG A 132 -18.82 6.66 -3.67
CA ARG A 132 -18.95 5.44 -2.85
C ARG A 132 -17.57 4.80 -2.57
N PRO A 133 -17.45 3.94 -1.55
CA PRO A 133 -16.24 3.12 -1.38
C PRO A 133 -15.89 2.35 -2.66
N GLY A 134 -14.60 2.18 -2.95
CA GLY A 134 -14.13 1.37 -4.08
C GLY A 134 -14.19 2.01 -5.47
N VAL A 135 -14.68 3.25 -5.62
CA VAL A 135 -14.81 3.91 -6.96
C VAL A 135 -13.53 4.54 -7.50
N GLY A 136 -12.37 4.37 -6.84
CA GLY A 136 -11.08 4.88 -7.32
C GLY A 136 -10.70 6.29 -6.87
N LYS A 137 -11.31 6.83 -5.79
CA LYS A 137 -10.95 8.14 -5.23
C LYS A 137 -9.47 8.25 -4.87
N THR A 138 -8.95 7.28 -4.11
CA THR A 138 -7.54 7.25 -3.68
C THR A 138 -6.59 7.11 -4.88
N THR A 139 -6.99 6.33 -5.89
CA THR A 139 -6.25 6.20 -7.16
C THR A 139 -6.11 7.56 -7.84
N MET A 140 -7.20 8.32 -7.92
CA MET A 140 -7.19 9.66 -8.51
C MET A 140 -6.33 10.64 -7.70
N LEU A 141 -6.46 10.65 -6.37
CA LEU A 141 -5.65 11.52 -5.50
C LEU A 141 -4.14 11.27 -5.67
N ARG A 142 -3.73 10.00 -5.72
CA ARG A 142 -2.33 9.62 -5.96
C ARG A 142 -1.82 10.20 -7.29
N GLU A 143 -2.62 10.09 -8.35
CA GLU A 143 -2.23 10.58 -9.66
C GLU A 143 -2.23 12.11 -9.75
N VAL A 144 -3.17 12.78 -9.08
CA VAL A 144 -3.19 14.25 -8.93
C VAL A 144 -1.92 14.72 -8.24
N ALA A 145 -1.51 14.08 -7.14
CA ALA A 145 -0.28 14.44 -6.42
C ALA A 145 0.96 14.33 -7.33
N ARG A 146 1.11 13.21 -8.04
CA ARG A 146 2.20 13.00 -9.02
C ARG A 146 2.18 14.04 -10.13
N PHE A 147 1.02 14.30 -10.71
CA PHE A 147 0.87 15.25 -11.80
C PHE A 147 1.21 16.67 -11.35
N LEU A 148 0.71 17.10 -10.19
CA LEU A 148 1.03 18.42 -9.66
C LEU A 148 2.53 18.56 -9.32
N ALA A 149 3.13 17.50 -8.77
CA ALA A 149 4.55 17.51 -8.41
C ALA A 149 5.47 17.48 -9.64
N ASP A 150 5.30 16.50 -10.53
CA ASP A 150 6.25 16.24 -11.62
C ASP A 150 5.91 17.00 -12.91
N ASP A 151 4.64 17.04 -13.30
CA ASP A 151 4.22 17.67 -14.55
C ASP A 151 4.02 19.19 -14.39
N GLN A 152 3.61 19.64 -13.20
CA GLN A 152 3.40 21.06 -12.90
C GLN A 152 4.51 21.68 -12.02
N ASN A 153 5.52 20.89 -11.61
CA ASN A 153 6.66 21.34 -10.81
C ASN A 153 6.25 22.05 -9.51
N LYS A 154 5.14 21.64 -8.89
CA LYS A 154 4.66 22.21 -7.62
C LYS A 154 5.26 21.50 -6.41
N ARG A 155 5.46 22.23 -5.32
CA ARG A 155 5.76 21.68 -4.00
C ARG A 155 4.49 21.05 -3.43
N VAL A 156 4.35 19.74 -3.62
CA VAL A 156 3.18 18.97 -3.15
C VAL A 156 3.52 18.20 -1.87
N ILE A 157 2.64 18.27 -0.88
CA ILE A 157 2.67 17.41 0.30
C ILE A 157 1.38 16.60 0.36
N VAL A 158 1.47 15.29 0.53
CA VAL A 158 0.34 14.41 0.79
C VAL A 158 0.26 14.15 2.29
N VAL A 159 -0.84 14.57 2.93
CA VAL A 159 -1.16 14.18 4.31
C VAL A 159 -1.95 12.87 4.27
N ASP A 160 -1.27 11.74 4.52
CA ASP A 160 -1.82 10.39 4.35
C ASP A 160 -2.21 9.79 5.70
N THR A 161 -3.51 9.75 5.99
CA THR A 161 -4.04 9.28 7.28
C THR A 161 -4.14 7.76 7.38
N SER A 162 -4.45 7.09 6.26
CA SER A 162 -4.69 5.65 6.23
C SER A 162 -3.56 4.86 5.55
N ASN A 163 -2.51 5.58 5.13
CA ASN A 163 -1.41 5.08 4.28
C ASN A 163 -1.90 4.47 2.96
N GLU A 164 -3.06 4.91 2.46
CA GLU A 164 -3.63 4.37 1.23
C GLU A 164 -3.10 5.07 -0.03
N ILE A 165 -2.68 6.33 0.07
CA ILE A 165 -2.23 7.11 -1.09
C ILE A 165 -0.81 6.70 -1.46
N ALA A 166 0.08 6.63 -0.48
CA ALA A 166 1.51 6.43 -0.72
C ALA A 166 2.07 5.11 -0.16
N GLY A 167 1.23 4.25 0.40
CA GLY A 167 1.62 2.95 0.94
C GLY A 167 2.02 3.00 2.41
N ASP A 168 2.11 1.81 3.03
CA ASP A 168 2.37 1.64 4.47
C ASP A 168 3.87 1.75 4.86
N GLY A 169 4.82 1.68 3.92
CA GLY A 169 6.27 1.83 4.19
C GLY A 169 6.70 3.28 4.43
N ASP A 170 7.89 3.52 4.97
CA ASP A 170 8.43 4.87 5.30
C ASP A 170 8.81 5.67 4.04
N ILE A 171 9.30 4.97 3.03
CA ILE A 171 9.60 5.44 1.69
C ILE A 171 8.34 5.27 0.84
N PRO A 172 7.73 6.38 0.36
CA PRO A 172 6.46 6.34 -0.34
C PRO A 172 6.56 5.62 -1.68
N HIS A 173 5.44 5.03 -2.12
CA HIS A 173 5.29 4.47 -3.44
C HIS A 173 5.52 5.54 -4.53
N PRO A 174 6.27 5.25 -5.62
CA PRO A 174 6.63 6.22 -6.66
C PRO A 174 5.42 6.81 -7.39
N GLY A 175 4.24 6.23 -7.20
CA GLY A 175 3.00 6.71 -7.79
C GLY A 175 2.55 8.11 -7.37
N ILE A 176 3.13 8.70 -6.31
CA ILE A 176 2.93 10.13 -5.96
C ILE A 176 3.97 11.06 -6.61
N GLY A 177 4.90 10.54 -7.42
CA GLY A 177 5.95 11.32 -8.07
C GLY A 177 6.95 11.88 -7.06
N SER A 178 7.39 13.12 -7.30
CA SER A 178 8.24 13.88 -6.37
C SER A 178 7.48 14.53 -5.20
N ALA A 179 6.17 14.30 -5.08
CA ALA A 179 5.40 14.77 -3.94
C ALA A 179 5.97 14.16 -2.64
N ARG A 180 5.98 14.97 -1.58
CA ARG A 180 6.37 14.52 -0.25
C ARG A 180 5.16 13.96 0.49
N ARG A 181 5.39 13.10 1.47
CA ARG A 181 4.33 12.52 2.31
C ARG A 181 4.57 12.83 3.78
N MET A 182 3.50 13.17 4.48
CA MET A 182 3.43 13.15 5.93
C MET A 182 2.40 12.10 6.37
N GLN A 183 2.84 11.15 7.19
CA GLN A 183 1.95 10.14 7.77
C GLN A 183 1.27 10.71 9.00
N VAL A 184 -0.03 10.44 9.15
CA VAL A 184 -0.77 10.88 10.34
C VAL A 184 -0.79 9.75 11.38
N PRO A 185 -0.35 9.98 12.63
CA PRO A 185 -0.33 8.94 13.65
C PRO A 185 -1.73 8.40 14.04
N SER A 186 -2.73 9.26 14.04
CA SER A 186 -4.14 8.89 14.24
C SER A 186 -5.09 9.87 13.55
N PRO A 187 -6.30 9.46 13.16
CA PRO A 187 -7.24 10.33 12.43
C PRO A 187 -7.53 11.66 13.14
N GLU A 188 -7.56 11.67 14.47
CA GLU A 188 -7.82 12.86 15.28
C GLU A 188 -6.72 13.92 15.13
N LEU A 189 -5.50 13.50 14.79
CA LEU A 189 -4.32 14.37 14.62
C LEU A 189 -4.14 14.89 13.20
N GLN A 190 -5.02 14.54 12.26
CA GLN A 190 -4.89 14.96 10.85
C GLN A 190 -4.74 16.48 10.73
N HIS A 191 -5.58 17.24 11.42
CA HIS A 191 -5.54 18.70 11.39
C HIS A 191 -4.21 19.28 11.88
N ALA A 192 -3.60 18.68 12.91
CA ALA A 192 -2.30 19.11 13.44
C ALA A 192 -1.19 18.87 12.42
N VAL A 193 -1.19 17.71 11.76
CA VAL A 193 -0.23 17.40 10.68
C VAL A 193 -0.42 18.32 9.47
N MET A 194 -1.65 18.70 9.14
CA MET A 194 -1.91 19.68 8.08
C MET A 194 -1.34 21.07 8.42
N ILE A 195 -1.46 21.53 9.67
CA ILE A 195 -0.85 22.78 10.13
C ILE A 195 0.67 22.69 10.02
N GLU A 196 1.27 21.61 10.54
CA GLU A 196 2.72 21.38 10.47
C GLU A 196 3.25 21.40 9.03
N ALA A 197 2.52 20.75 8.11
CA ALA A 197 2.87 20.74 6.69
C ALA A 197 2.99 22.17 6.12
N VAL A 198 2.02 23.03 6.43
CA VAL A 198 1.99 24.41 5.95
C VAL A 198 3.10 25.24 6.61
N GLU A 199 3.22 25.17 7.93
CA GLU A 199 4.15 25.97 8.71
C GLU A 199 5.62 25.62 8.44
N ASN A 200 5.95 24.33 8.32
CA ASN A 200 7.33 23.87 8.30
C ASN A 200 7.85 23.50 6.91
N HIS A 201 6.97 23.30 5.93
CA HIS A 201 7.36 22.80 4.62
C HIS A 201 6.91 23.66 3.42
N MET A 202 6.13 24.71 3.65
CA MET A 202 5.71 25.71 2.64
C MET A 202 5.26 25.08 1.29
N PRO A 203 4.31 24.15 1.30
CA PRO A 203 3.78 23.56 0.08
C PRO A 203 2.99 24.57 -0.76
N GLU A 204 2.93 24.34 -2.06
CA GLU A 204 1.98 25.00 -2.97
C GLU A 204 0.65 24.24 -3.02
N VAL A 205 0.68 22.94 -2.72
CA VAL A 205 -0.48 22.05 -2.70
C VAL A 205 -0.36 21.07 -1.54
N ILE A 206 -1.47 20.88 -0.81
CA ILE A 206 -1.63 19.89 0.26
C ILE A 206 -2.84 18.99 0.01
#